data_AF-A0A9C7Z6A5-F1
#
_entry.id   AF-A0A9C7Z6A5-F1
#
_cell.length_a   1.000
_cell.length_b   1.000
_cell.length_c   1.000
_cell.angle_alpha   90.00
_cell.angle_beta   90.00
_cell.angle_gamma   90.00
#
_symmetry.space_group_name_H-M   'P 1'
#
loop_
_entity.id
_entity.type
_entity.pdbx_description
1 polymer ?
#
loop_
_entity_poly.entity_id
_entity_poly.type
_entity_poly.pdbx_seq_one_letter_code
_entity_poly.pdbx_strand_id
1 'polypeptide(L)'
;MPILREKKALLGIIAGVTMALVMPGFPLGMLSFVALIPLLFALENGGGFLPSYIAGLVFFLINLRWTFTLARFDVLAVPGVLLLFLYLALYFGLFGMMVGIIRKRWRSDRSLLIVFPVLFTLFEILRNSGPLALGFSSLYQSLYSYPVLIQMAAYLGPWSITAAVAF
;
A
#
# COMPACT_ATOMS: atom_id res chain seq x y z
N MET A 1 1.93 -12.75 -24.03
CA MET A 1 0.92 -12.21 -23.07
C MET A 1 1.00 -12.77 -21.63
N PRO A 2 1.31 -14.06 -21.36
CA PRO A 2 1.42 -14.55 -19.97
C PRO A 2 2.66 -14.04 -19.21
N ILE A 3 3.82 -13.96 -19.87
CA ILE A 3 5.10 -13.51 -19.29
C ILE A 3 4.98 -12.09 -18.67
N LEU A 4 4.26 -11.18 -19.33
CA LEU A 4 4.04 -9.82 -18.81
C LEU A 4 3.17 -9.82 -17.54
N ARG A 5 2.21 -10.75 -17.45
CA ARG A 5 1.33 -10.90 -16.29
C ARG A 5 2.08 -11.49 -15.10
N GLU A 6 2.91 -12.49 -15.33
CA GLU A 6 3.79 -13.09 -14.32
C GLU A 6 4.79 -12.07 -13.78
N LYS A 7 5.46 -11.32 -14.65
CA LYS A 7 6.35 -10.22 -14.25
C LYS A 7 5.63 -9.19 -13.36
N LYS A 8 4.42 -8.80 -13.73
CA LYS A 8 3.60 -7.85 -12.93
C LYS A 8 3.19 -8.43 -11.58
N ALA A 9 2.82 -9.71 -11.53
CA ALA A 9 2.52 -10.39 -10.27
C ALA A 9 3.75 -10.44 -9.37
N LEU A 10 4.92 -10.78 -9.91
CA LEU A 10 6.19 -10.78 -9.19
C LEU A 10 6.53 -9.38 -8.64
N LEU A 11 6.42 -8.34 -9.47
CA LEU A 11 6.63 -6.96 -9.02
C LEU A 11 5.63 -6.55 -7.93
N GLY A 12 4.37 -7.00 -8.02
CA GLY A 12 3.38 -6.82 -6.97
C GLY A 12 3.78 -7.49 -5.65
N ILE A 13 4.26 -8.74 -5.70
CA ILE A 13 4.75 -9.45 -4.52
C ILE A 13 5.94 -8.70 -3.91
N ILE A 14 6.93 -8.34 -4.72
CA ILE A 14 8.12 -7.60 -4.27
C ILE A 14 7.70 -6.27 -3.63
N ALA A 15 6.78 -5.52 -4.26
CA ALA A 15 6.25 -4.28 -3.70
C ALA A 15 5.58 -4.49 -2.34
N GLY A 16 4.75 -5.53 -2.20
CA GLY A 16 4.11 -5.87 -0.94
C GLY A 16 5.12 -6.18 0.17
N VAL A 17 6.17 -6.93 -0.17
CA VAL A 17 7.27 -7.24 0.77
C VAL A 17 8.03 -5.98 1.15
N THR A 18 8.47 -5.16 0.20
CA THR A 18 9.26 -3.95 0.49
C THR A 18 8.45 -2.95 1.32
N MET A 19 7.16 -2.74 1.00
CA MET A 19 6.28 -1.93 1.84
C MET A 19 6.12 -2.50 3.24
N ALA A 20 6.08 -3.83 3.40
CA ALA A 20 5.92 -4.43 4.71
C ALA A 20 7.18 -4.31 5.58
N LEU A 21 8.35 -4.42 4.97
CA LEU A 21 9.62 -4.32 5.67
C LEU A 21 9.93 -2.92 6.21
N VAL A 22 9.24 -1.88 5.75
CA VAL A 22 9.42 -0.51 6.27
C VAL A 22 8.45 -0.15 7.39
N MET A 23 7.51 -1.04 7.73
CA MET A 23 6.53 -0.81 8.80
C MET A 23 7.11 -1.05 10.20
N PRO A 24 6.43 -0.55 11.26
CA PRO A 24 6.81 -0.85 12.64
C PRO A 24 7.03 -2.35 12.90
N GLY A 25 8.10 -2.67 13.62
CA GLY A 25 8.58 -4.05 13.82
C GLY A 25 9.84 -4.39 13.00
N PHE A 26 10.20 -3.56 12.03
CA PHE A 26 11.45 -3.65 11.27
C PHE A 26 12.25 -2.33 11.37
N PRO A 27 13.59 -2.37 11.37
CA PRO A 27 14.43 -1.17 11.51
C PRO A 27 14.64 -0.38 10.19
N LEU A 28 13.77 -0.57 9.19
CA LEU A 28 14.00 -0.09 7.81
C LEU A 28 13.11 1.11 7.42
N GLY A 29 12.59 1.86 8.39
CA GLY A 29 11.63 2.95 8.14
C GLY A 29 12.07 3.99 7.09
N MET A 30 13.37 4.32 7.04
CA MET A 30 13.91 5.26 6.04
C MET A 30 13.86 4.71 4.60
N LEU A 31 13.79 3.39 4.41
CA LEU A 31 13.61 2.81 3.07
C LEU A 31 12.19 3.00 2.54
N SER A 32 11.27 3.60 3.30
CA SER A 32 9.90 3.89 2.85
C SER A 32 9.87 4.75 1.58
N PHE A 33 10.79 5.71 1.44
CA PHE A 33 10.94 6.56 0.24
C PHE A 33 11.25 5.78 -1.05
N VAL A 34 11.76 4.55 -0.93
CA VAL A 34 12.06 3.69 -2.08
C VAL A 34 11.20 2.42 -2.13
N ALA A 35 10.44 2.14 -1.07
CA ALA A 35 9.67 0.90 -0.93
C ALA A 35 8.56 0.75 -1.98
N LEU A 36 8.08 1.86 -2.56
CA LEU A 36 7.05 1.90 -3.59
C LEU A 36 7.59 1.76 -5.02
N ILE A 37 8.91 1.80 -5.22
CA ILE A 37 9.54 1.70 -6.56
C ILE A 37 9.11 0.45 -7.33
N PRO A 38 9.08 -0.78 -6.74
CA PRO A 38 8.65 -1.97 -7.47
C PRO A 38 7.19 -1.87 -7.94
N LEU A 39 6.32 -1.17 -7.18
CA LEU A 39 4.93 -0.95 -7.55
C LEU A 39 4.82 0.01 -8.74
N LEU A 40 5.63 1.09 -8.75
CA LEU A 40 5.71 2.01 -9.90
C LEU A 40 6.07 1.27 -11.18
N PHE A 41 7.10 0.40 -11.16
CA PHE A 41 7.46 -0.44 -12.30
C PHE A 41 6.33 -1.39 -12.74
N ALA A 42 5.55 -1.92 -11.80
CA ALA A 42 4.41 -2.78 -12.13
C ALA A 42 3.30 -2.02 -12.89
N LEU A 43 3.18 -0.71 -12.66
CA LEU A 43 2.17 0.19 -13.25
C LEU A 43 2.60 0.79 -14.61
N GLU A 44 3.88 0.69 -14.99
CA GLU A 44 4.43 1.27 -16.22
C GLU A 44 3.84 0.72 -17.53
N ASN A 45 3.25 -0.48 -17.55
CA ASN A 45 2.80 -1.11 -18.81
C ASN A 45 1.29 -1.40 -18.82
N GLY A 46 0.50 -0.53 -18.18
CA GLY A 46 -0.97 -0.59 -18.12
C GLY A 46 -1.55 -1.73 -17.26
N GLY A 47 -2.82 -1.65 -16.89
CA GLY A 47 -3.49 -2.70 -16.09
C GLY A 47 -2.95 -2.81 -14.67
N GLY A 48 -3.24 -1.80 -13.84
CA GLY A 48 -2.66 -1.67 -12.51
C GLY A 48 -3.41 -2.35 -11.36
N PHE A 49 -4.62 -2.87 -11.60
CA PHE A 49 -5.42 -3.51 -10.54
C PHE A 49 -4.72 -4.72 -9.94
N LEU A 50 -4.42 -5.73 -10.76
CA LEU A 50 -3.87 -7.00 -10.28
C LEU A 50 -2.53 -6.85 -9.55
N PRO A 51 -1.48 -6.18 -10.10
CA PRO A 51 -0.21 -6.04 -9.39
C PRO A 51 -0.36 -5.27 -8.07
N SER A 52 -1.20 -4.23 -8.03
CA SER A 52 -1.42 -3.45 -6.81
C SER A 52 -2.24 -4.22 -5.78
N TYR A 53 -3.24 -4.98 -6.23
CA TYR A 53 -4.03 -5.86 -5.37
C TYR A 53 -3.13 -6.93 -4.72
N ILE A 54 -2.25 -7.57 -5.50
CA ILE A 54 -1.27 -8.53 -4.98
C ILE A 54 -0.33 -7.85 -3.99
N ALA A 55 0.17 -6.65 -4.30
CA ALA A 55 1.03 -5.89 -3.39
C ALA A 55 0.33 -5.59 -2.06
N GLY A 56 -0.92 -5.11 -2.09
CA GLY A 56 -1.73 -4.89 -0.91
C GLY A 56 -1.96 -6.16 -0.12
N LEU A 57 -2.29 -7.27 -0.78
CA LEU A 57 -2.53 -8.56 -0.12
C LEU A 57 -1.27 -9.06 0.60
N VAL A 58 -0.12 -9.04 -0.05
CA VAL A 58 1.17 -9.44 0.55
C VAL A 58 1.54 -8.49 1.70
N PHE A 59 1.35 -7.19 1.52
CA PHE A 59 1.60 -6.17 2.53
C PHE A 59 0.78 -6.39 3.80
N PHE A 60 -0.54 -6.62 3.67
CA PHE A 60 -1.41 -6.87 4.81
C PHE A 60 -1.17 -8.23 5.44
N LEU A 61 -0.90 -9.26 4.64
CA LEU A 61 -0.58 -10.59 5.15
C LEU A 61 0.66 -10.56 6.06
N ILE A 62 1.69 -9.79 5.70
CA ILE A 62 2.90 -9.66 6.52
C ILE A 62 2.64 -8.79 7.75
N ASN A 63 2.09 -7.59 7.57
CA ASN A 63 1.95 -6.63 8.67
C ASN A 63 0.89 -6.99 9.69
N LEU A 64 -0.22 -7.56 9.22
CA LEU A 64 -1.35 -7.93 10.06
C LEU A 64 -1.32 -9.42 10.43
N ARG A 65 -0.22 -10.15 10.18
CA ARG A 65 -0.10 -11.57 10.56
C ARG A 65 -0.41 -11.83 12.04
N TRP A 66 -0.21 -10.84 12.90
CA TRP A 66 -0.51 -10.94 14.32
C TRP A 66 -2.01 -11.14 14.59
N THR A 67 -2.92 -10.73 13.68
CA THR A 67 -4.36 -10.93 13.86
C THR A 67 -4.77 -12.40 13.82
N PHE A 68 -3.95 -13.29 13.24
CA PHE A 68 -4.18 -14.74 13.32
C PHE A 68 -4.11 -15.28 14.76
N THR A 69 -3.51 -14.54 15.70
CA THR A 69 -3.56 -14.91 17.13
C THR A 69 -4.98 -14.93 17.69
N LEU A 70 -5.94 -14.27 17.04
CA LEU A 70 -7.37 -14.32 17.40
C LEU A 70 -7.97 -15.73 17.26
N ALA A 71 -7.36 -16.60 16.45
CA ALA A 71 -7.78 -17.99 16.29
C ALA A 71 -7.76 -18.77 17.61
N ARG A 72 -7.04 -18.30 18.64
CA ARG A 72 -7.06 -18.87 19.99
C ARG A 72 -8.40 -18.71 20.71
N PHE A 73 -9.20 -17.71 20.31
CA PHE A 73 -10.51 -17.43 20.90
C PHE A 73 -11.63 -18.06 20.08
N ASP A 74 -11.52 -18.03 18.76
CA ASP A 74 -12.46 -18.67 17.84
C ASP A 74 -11.75 -19.02 16.52
N VAL A 75 -11.85 -20.28 16.09
CA VAL A 75 -11.27 -20.73 14.81
C VAL A 75 -11.91 -20.04 13.60
N LEU A 76 -13.17 -19.61 13.72
CA LEU A 76 -13.88 -18.85 12.69
C LEU A 76 -13.28 -17.44 12.49
N ALA A 77 -12.40 -16.98 13.39
CA ALA A 77 -11.64 -15.76 13.17
C ALA A 77 -10.69 -15.86 11.97
N VAL A 78 -10.17 -17.05 11.63
CA VAL A 78 -9.24 -17.26 10.51
C VAL A 78 -9.85 -16.83 9.17
N PRO A 79 -11.02 -17.35 8.74
CA PRO A 79 -11.64 -16.88 7.50
C PRO A 79 -12.03 -15.40 7.57
N GLY A 80 -12.45 -14.88 8.72
CA GLY A 80 -12.72 -13.45 8.91
C GLY A 80 -11.49 -12.57 8.67
N VAL A 81 -10.33 -12.96 9.21
CA VAL A 81 -9.05 -12.28 9.01
C VAL A 81 -8.61 -12.35 7.54
N LEU A 82 -8.77 -13.49 6.88
CA LEU A 82 -8.46 -13.63 5.46
C LEU A 82 -9.36 -12.73 4.60
N LEU A 83 -10.67 -12.69 4.88
CA LEU A 83 -11.61 -11.80 4.22
C LEU A 83 -11.25 -10.33 4.44
N LEU A 84 -10.82 -9.97 5.65
CA LEU A 84 -10.32 -8.62 5.96
C LEU A 84 -9.12 -8.26 5.07
N PHE A 85 -8.14 -9.16 4.89
CA PHE A 85 -6.97 -8.87 4.05
C PHE A 85 -7.34 -8.70 2.58
N LEU A 86 -8.27 -9.54 2.07
CA LEU A 86 -8.81 -9.38 0.72
C LEU A 86 -9.51 -8.04 0.56
N TYR A 87 -10.34 -7.64 1.54
CA TYR A 87 -11.03 -6.35 1.55
C TYR A 87 -10.05 -5.17 1.56
N LEU A 88 -9.05 -5.18 2.45
CA LEU A 88 -8.06 -4.10 2.52
C LEU A 88 -7.21 -4.01 1.24
N ALA A 89 -6.87 -5.15 0.64
CA ALA A 89 -6.15 -5.21 -0.63
C ALA A 89 -6.95 -4.62 -1.81
N LEU A 90 -8.29 -4.59 -1.74
CA LEU A 90 -9.11 -3.93 -2.76
C LEU A 90 -8.78 -2.44 -2.89
N TYR A 91 -8.46 -1.74 -1.80
CA TYR A 91 -8.05 -0.33 -1.87
C TYR A 91 -6.80 -0.15 -2.72
N PHE A 92 -5.83 -1.06 -2.61
CA PHE A 92 -4.64 -1.07 -3.46
C PHE A 92 -4.97 -1.42 -4.92
N GLY A 93 -5.84 -2.41 -5.14
CA GLY A 93 -6.30 -2.78 -6.48
C GLY A 93 -7.00 -1.61 -7.18
N LEU A 94 -7.95 -0.96 -6.52
CA LEU A 94 -8.68 0.20 -7.03
C LEU A 94 -7.75 1.40 -7.26
N PHE A 95 -6.79 1.64 -6.36
CA PHE A 95 -5.71 2.60 -6.56
C PHE A 95 -4.97 2.34 -7.88
N GLY A 96 -4.45 1.13 -8.08
CA GLY A 96 -3.71 0.78 -9.29
C GLY A 96 -4.56 0.85 -10.56
N MET A 97 -5.86 0.54 -10.46
CA MET A 97 -6.83 0.74 -11.54
C MET A 97 -6.97 2.22 -11.90
N MET A 98 -7.16 3.10 -10.91
CA MET A 98 -7.31 4.54 -11.12
C MET A 98 -6.04 5.16 -11.72
N VAL A 99 -4.86 4.82 -11.22
CA VAL A 99 -3.58 5.24 -11.81
C VAL A 99 -3.51 4.82 -13.28
N GLY A 100 -3.88 3.59 -13.59
CA GLY A 100 -3.91 3.07 -14.96
C GLY A 100 -4.89 3.81 -15.89
N ILE A 101 -6.06 4.21 -15.39
CA ILE A 101 -7.06 4.98 -16.15
C ILE A 101 -6.55 6.40 -16.43
N ILE A 102 -6.06 7.09 -15.40
CA ILE A 102 -5.58 8.48 -15.54
C ILE A 102 -4.38 8.54 -16.49
N ARG A 103 -3.43 7.60 -16.36
CA ARG A 103 -2.27 7.55 -17.26
C ARG A 103 -2.65 7.34 -18.71
N LYS A 104 -3.60 6.44 -18.99
CA LYS A 104 -4.13 6.25 -20.36
C LYS A 104 -4.78 7.51 -20.91
N ARG A 105 -5.44 8.29 -20.06
CA ARG A 105 -6.11 9.55 -20.43
C ARG A 105 -5.13 10.68 -20.72
N TRP A 106 -4.09 10.85 -19.90
CA TRP A 106 -3.16 11.98 -20.00
C TRP A 106 -1.93 11.71 -20.87
N ARG A 107 -1.65 10.44 -21.21
CA ARG A 107 -0.55 10.01 -22.11
C ARG A 107 0.83 10.61 -21.75
N SER A 108 1.06 10.90 -20.47
CA SER A 108 2.30 11.52 -19.99
C SER A 108 2.81 10.79 -18.77
N ASP A 109 4.02 10.26 -18.82
CA ASP A 109 4.65 9.59 -17.68
C ASP A 109 4.97 10.56 -16.54
N ARG A 110 5.16 11.86 -16.84
CA ARG A 110 5.34 12.90 -15.82
C ARG A 110 4.11 13.09 -14.93
N SER A 111 2.92 12.75 -15.43
CA SER A 111 1.70 12.81 -14.62
C SER A 111 1.71 11.85 -13.44
N LEU A 112 2.47 10.74 -13.53
CA LEU A 112 2.58 9.78 -12.44
C LEU A 112 3.21 10.39 -11.18
N LEU A 113 4.13 11.35 -11.32
CA LEU A 113 4.79 12.01 -10.19
C LEU A 113 3.80 12.73 -9.26
N ILE A 114 2.67 13.21 -9.80
CA ILE A 114 1.64 13.89 -9.00
C ILE A 114 0.48 12.95 -8.71
N VAL A 115 0.02 12.21 -9.73
CA VAL A 115 -1.16 11.34 -9.61
C VAL A 115 -0.91 10.20 -8.62
N PHE A 116 0.29 9.63 -8.61
CA PHE A 116 0.62 8.51 -7.74
C PHE A 116 0.54 8.86 -6.25
N PRO A 117 1.26 9.88 -5.72
CA PRO A 117 1.18 10.23 -4.30
C PRO A 117 -0.22 10.70 -3.89
N VAL A 118 -0.92 11.46 -4.74
CA VAL A 118 -2.29 11.93 -4.45
C VAL A 118 -3.25 10.74 -4.34
N LEU A 119 -3.26 9.84 -5.33
CA LEU A 119 -4.15 8.68 -5.29
C LEU A 119 -3.78 7.70 -4.20
N PHE A 120 -2.49 7.44 -3.98
CA PHE A 120 -2.04 6.53 -2.94
C PHE A 120 -2.51 7.01 -1.57
N THR A 121 -2.29 8.31 -1.28
CA THR A 121 -2.73 8.94 -0.04
C THR A 121 -4.26 8.95 0.08
N LEU A 122 -4.99 9.24 -0.99
CA LEU A 122 -6.45 9.21 -1.01
C LEU A 122 -6.99 7.81 -0.67
N PHE A 123 -6.48 6.77 -1.31
CA PHE A 123 -6.92 5.40 -1.05
C PHE A 123 -6.52 4.91 0.35
N GLU A 124 -5.39 5.39 0.88
CA GLU A 124 -5.05 5.18 2.28
C GLU A 124 -6.05 5.86 3.22
N ILE A 125 -6.41 7.14 2.99
CA ILE A 125 -7.44 7.85 3.77
C ILE A 125 -8.77 7.10 3.73
N LEU A 126 -9.22 6.67 2.55
CA LEU A 126 -10.48 5.93 2.38
C LEU A 126 -10.46 4.59 3.15
N ARG A 127 -9.34 3.87 3.15
CA ARG A 127 -9.16 2.63 3.95
C ARG A 127 -9.20 2.88 5.45
N ASN A 128 -8.80 4.08 5.87
CA ASN A 128 -8.79 4.53 7.26
C ASN A 128 -10.11 5.22 7.68
N SER A 129 -11.13 5.25 6.82
CA SER A 129 -12.39 5.99 7.05
C SER A 129 -13.63 5.08 6.99
N GLY A 130 -14.61 5.35 7.87
CA GLY A 130 -15.90 4.66 7.90
C GLY A 130 -15.97 3.48 8.89
N PRO A 131 -17.11 2.76 8.94
CA PRO A 131 -17.36 1.72 9.96
C PRO A 131 -16.46 0.49 9.86
N LEU A 132 -15.91 0.22 8.68
CA LEU A 132 -15.00 -0.91 8.40
C LEU A 132 -13.54 -0.48 8.31
N ALA A 133 -13.22 0.74 8.77
CA ALA A 133 -11.88 1.29 8.72
C ALA A 133 -10.88 0.45 9.55
N LEU A 134 -9.65 0.34 9.05
CA LEU A 134 -8.54 -0.20 9.81
C LEU A 134 -7.33 0.75 9.75
N GLY A 135 -7.03 1.38 10.89
CA GLY A 135 -5.97 2.37 11.06
C GLY A 135 -4.53 1.86 10.94
N PHE A 136 -4.36 0.54 10.91
CA PHE A 136 -3.06 -0.11 10.89
C PHE A 136 -2.43 -0.09 9.49
N SER A 137 -1.11 -0.25 9.46
CA SER A 137 -0.32 -0.42 8.23
C SER A 137 -0.47 0.77 7.28
N SER A 138 -0.48 1.98 7.84
CA SER A 138 -0.50 3.22 7.06
C SER A 138 0.93 3.72 6.86
N LEU A 139 1.28 4.17 5.65
CA LEU A 139 2.66 4.37 5.24
C LEU A 139 3.41 5.38 6.10
N TYR A 140 2.74 6.44 6.59
CA TYR A 140 3.32 7.40 7.52
C TYR A 140 3.90 6.76 8.80
N GLN A 141 3.37 5.60 9.22
CA GLN A 141 3.85 4.88 10.40
C GLN A 141 5.25 4.30 10.20
N SER A 142 5.73 4.17 8.96
CA SER A 142 7.12 3.74 8.68
C SER A 142 8.15 4.67 9.30
N LEU A 143 7.82 5.95 9.47
CA LEU A 143 8.73 6.96 9.99
C LEU A 143 8.56 7.21 11.49
N TYR A 144 7.83 6.35 12.22
CA TYR A 144 7.55 6.54 13.66
C TYR A 144 8.81 6.73 14.52
N SER A 145 9.92 6.09 14.14
CA SER A 145 11.20 6.15 14.85
C SER A 145 12.07 7.35 14.47
N TYR A 146 11.60 8.24 13.60
CA TYR A 146 12.34 9.39 13.08
C TYR A 146 11.63 10.69 13.49
N PRO A 147 11.88 11.23 14.70
CA PRO A 147 11.20 12.40 15.24
C PRO A 147 11.17 13.59 14.28
N VAL A 148 12.28 13.86 13.58
CA VAL A 148 12.39 14.99 12.63
C VAL A 148 11.34 14.89 11.51
N LEU A 149 11.03 13.68 11.05
CA LEU A 149 10.09 13.46 9.96
C LEU A 149 8.65 13.30 10.46
N ILE A 150 8.44 12.50 11.51
CA ILE A 150 7.09 12.20 12.01
C ILE A 150 6.41 13.40 12.67
N GLN A 151 7.17 14.35 13.23
CA GLN A 151 6.62 15.57 13.85
C GLN A 151 5.82 16.44 12.88
N MET A 152 6.04 16.33 11.56
CA MET A 152 5.23 17.01 10.55
C MET A 152 3.75 16.64 10.64
N ALA A 153 3.44 15.44 11.16
CA ALA A 153 2.06 15.00 11.38
C ALA A 153 1.29 15.90 12.35
N ALA A 154 1.97 16.59 13.29
CA ALA A 154 1.32 17.50 14.24
C ALA A 154 0.79 18.78 13.56
N TYR A 155 1.38 19.18 12.43
CA TYR A 155 1.02 20.41 11.73
C TYR A 155 0.16 20.15 10.48
N LEU A 156 0.50 19.12 9.72
CA LEU A 156 -0.11 18.82 8.42
C LEU A 156 -0.96 17.55 8.43
N GLY A 157 -1.06 16.87 9.57
CA GLY A 157 -1.70 15.56 9.69
C GLY A 157 -0.82 14.41 9.17
N PRO A 158 -1.13 13.16 9.56
CA PRO A 158 -0.29 12.00 9.25
C PRO A 158 -0.20 11.72 7.74
N TRP A 159 -1.27 11.96 6.99
CA TRP A 159 -1.32 11.67 5.55
C TRP A 159 -0.41 12.57 4.71
N SER A 160 0.02 13.72 5.22
CA SER A 160 1.02 14.56 4.55
C SER A 160 2.36 13.83 4.41
N ILE A 161 2.71 12.99 5.39
CA ILE A 161 3.91 12.16 5.38
C ILE A 161 3.77 11.02 4.37
N THR A 162 2.61 10.36 4.33
CA THR A 162 2.31 9.37 3.28
C THR A 162 2.48 9.97 1.89
N ALA A 163 1.94 11.18 1.65
CA ALA A 163 2.07 11.87 0.38
C ALA A 163 3.54 12.20 0.05
N ALA A 164 4.33 12.64 1.04
CA ALA A 164 5.75 12.94 0.88
C ALA A 164 6.60 11.70 0.60
N VAL A 165 6.27 10.55 1.21
CA VAL A 165 6.97 9.27 0.96
C VAL A 165 6.62 8.71 -0.41
N ALA A 166 5.38 8.91 -0.87
CA ALA A 166 4.91 8.41 -2.16
C ALA A 166 5.28 9.29 -3.36
N PHE A 167 5.79 10.50 -3.13
CA PHE A 167 6.22 11.46 -4.15
C PHE A 167 7.68 11.20 -4.55
#